data_AF-A0A559RQM4-F1
#
_entry.id   AF-A0A559RQM4-F1
#
_cell.length_a   1.000
_cell.length_b   1.000
_cell.length_c   1.000
_cell.angle_alpha   90.00
_cell.angle_beta   90.00
_cell.angle_gamma   90.00
#
_symmetry.space_group_name_H-M   'P 1'
#
loop_
_entity.id
_entity.type
_entity.pdbx_description
1 polymer ?
#
loop_
_entity_poly.entity_id
_entity_poly.type
_entity_poly.pdbx_seq_one_letter_code
_entity_poly.pdbx_strand_id
1 'polypeptide(L)'
;MSELLKKIIKSQSLKEDRFYLQEDGRVFERIVTAEDTFTGYYQDAGGTLYTKEGWEAEKERQYKEFEEKKRLELVSAQKERAAQVAAKKEAAANAVINRGKKKKKHYKLYGGLLAVAIMISVLVFGLWERDYTREKEAIAAEETQAEVKEEVIVFGDALITGDGVNLRFGPSTSTEIIDTFDKMGERVEVIPQDSVVPKWEKVRRENGVQGWVYDLYLKKLEE
;
A
#
# COMPACT_ATOMS: atom_id res chain seq x y z
N MET A 1 -1.20 -35.95 -29.02
CA MET A 1 -0.50 -35.91 -27.72
C MET A 1 0.96 -36.30 -27.96
N SER A 2 1.92 -35.45 -27.56
CA SER A 2 3.35 -35.74 -27.79
C SER A 2 3.79 -37.00 -27.03
N GLU A 3 4.81 -37.69 -27.53
CA GLU A 3 5.37 -38.86 -26.84
C GLU A 3 5.99 -38.51 -25.48
N LEU A 4 6.54 -37.29 -25.36
CA LEU A 4 7.07 -36.80 -24.08
C LEU A 4 5.96 -36.59 -23.04
N LEU A 5 4.82 -36.01 -23.44
CA LEU A 5 3.67 -35.84 -22.56
C LEU A 5 3.10 -37.18 -22.09
N LYS A 6 3.04 -38.19 -22.97
CA LYS A 6 2.65 -39.56 -22.59
C LYS A 6 3.59 -40.15 -21.53
N LYS A 7 4.91 -39.93 -21.68
CA LYS A 7 5.91 -40.37 -20.69
C LYS A 7 5.73 -39.69 -19.34
N ILE A 8 5.50 -38.37 -19.32
CA ILE A 8 5.25 -37.59 -18.10
C ILE A 8 4.02 -38.15 -17.37
N ILE A 9 2.89 -38.29 -18.07
CA ILE A 9 1.64 -38.80 -17.49
C ILE A 9 1.82 -40.24 -16.97
N LYS A 10 2.51 -41.09 -17.73
CA LYS A 10 2.80 -42.47 -17.31
C LYS A 10 3.65 -42.51 -16.04
N SER A 11 4.70 -41.69 -15.96
CA SER A 11 5.57 -41.58 -14.78
C SER A 11 4.77 -41.15 -13.55
N GLN A 12 3.89 -40.15 -13.68
CA GLN A 12 3.02 -39.70 -12.59
C GLN A 12 2.08 -40.81 -12.12
N SER A 13 1.46 -41.54 -13.06
CA SER A 13 0.59 -42.67 -12.74
C SER A 13 1.32 -43.80 -12.01
N LEU A 14 2.60 -44.02 -12.33
CA LEU A 14 3.44 -45.06 -11.73
C LEU A 14 4.19 -44.58 -10.48
N LYS A 15 4.02 -43.31 -10.09
CA LYS A 15 4.77 -42.66 -8.99
C LYS A 15 6.28 -42.77 -9.15
N GLU A 16 6.75 -42.74 -10.40
CA GLU A 16 8.17 -42.73 -10.72
C GLU A 16 8.72 -41.30 -10.55
N ASP A 17 9.83 -41.16 -9.84
CA ASP A 17 10.54 -39.88 -9.60
C ASP A 17 11.41 -39.46 -10.79
N ARG A 18 10.91 -39.70 -12.01
CA ARG A 18 11.60 -39.37 -13.26
C ARG A 18 11.34 -37.92 -13.68
N PHE A 19 10.18 -37.38 -13.37
CA PHE A 19 9.84 -36.00 -13.66
C PHE A 19 9.47 -35.28 -12.38
N TYR A 20 9.96 -34.06 -12.22
CA TYR A 20 9.65 -33.24 -11.06
C TYR A 20 9.20 -31.84 -11.49
N LEU A 21 8.40 -31.23 -10.62
CA LEU A 21 7.87 -29.89 -10.76
C LEU A 21 8.76 -28.91 -9.98
N GLN A 22 9.19 -27.85 -10.63
CA GLN A 22 9.87 -26.74 -9.96
C GLN A 22 8.84 -25.73 -9.44
N GLU A 23 9.21 -24.90 -8.46
CA GLU A 23 8.33 -23.89 -7.84
C GLU A 23 7.66 -22.93 -8.85
N ASP A 24 8.27 -22.71 -10.01
CA ASP A 24 7.73 -21.85 -11.07
C ASP A 24 6.80 -22.57 -12.07
N GLY A 25 6.43 -23.83 -11.75
CA GLY A 25 5.53 -24.65 -12.55
C GLY A 25 6.20 -25.39 -13.69
N ARG A 26 7.52 -25.30 -13.89
CA ARG A 26 8.23 -26.03 -14.96
C ARG A 26 8.43 -27.50 -14.62
N VAL A 27 8.23 -28.36 -15.61
CA VAL A 27 8.46 -29.81 -15.48
C VAL A 27 9.83 -30.17 -16.06
N PHE A 28 10.67 -30.81 -15.26
CA PHE A 28 12.01 -31.28 -15.63
C PHE A 28 12.08 -32.81 -15.61
N GLU A 29 12.86 -33.39 -16.52
CA GLU A 29 13.23 -34.82 -16.51
C GLU A 29 14.55 -34.99 -15.76
N ARG A 30 14.54 -35.84 -14.73
CA ARG A 30 15.73 -36.21 -13.97
C ARG A 30 16.52 -37.26 -14.69
N ILE A 31 17.77 -36.95 -15.02
CA ILE A 31 18.70 -37.85 -15.69
C ILE A 31 19.81 -38.21 -14.70
N VAL A 32 19.86 -39.45 -14.22
CA VAL A 32 20.80 -39.87 -13.15
C VAL A 32 22.27 -39.63 -13.51
N THR A 33 22.60 -39.63 -14.81
CA THR A 33 23.96 -39.51 -15.33
C THR A 33 24.26 -38.15 -15.98
N ALA A 34 23.32 -37.19 -15.94
CA ALA A 34 23.45 -35.90 -16.63
C ALA A 34 22.72 -34.78 -15.87
N GLU A 35 22.76 -33.56 -16.40
CA GLU A 35 21.96 -32.46 -15.87
C GLU A 35 20.46 -32.66 -16.17
N ASP A 36 19.61 -32.15 -15.28
CA ASP A 36 18.17 -32.21 -15.43
C ASP A 36 17.73 -31.45 -16.68
N THR A 37 16.89 -32.08 -17.50
CA THR A 37 16.50 -31.53 -18.81
C THR A 37 15.09 -30.96 -18.76
N PHE A 38 14.93 -29.70 -19.18
CA PHE A 38 13.62 -29.07 -19.26
C PHE A 38 12.76 -29.71 -20.35
N THR A 39 11.54 -30.12 -20.00
CA THR A 39 10.66 -30.88 -20.92
C THR A 39 9.86 -29.99 -21.88
N GLY A 40 9.81 -28.67 -21.67
CA GLY A 40 8.92 -27.77 -22.41
C GLY A 40 7.49 -27.72 -21.89
N TYR A 41 7.17 -28.47 -20.84
CA TYR A 41 5.86 -28.51 -20.20
C TYR A 41 5.84 -27.79 -18.85
N TYR A 42 4.66 -27.28 -18.51
CA TYR A 42 4.34 -26.66 -17.25
C TYR A 42 3.20 -27.40 -16.57
N GLN A 43 3.12 -27.34 -15.25
CA GLN A 43 2.03 -27.93 -14.46
C GLN A 43 1.48 -26.91 -13.47
N ASP A 44 0.16 -26.83 -13.34
CA ASP A 44 -0.49 -26.07 -12.27
C ASP A 44 -0.53 -26.85 -10.93
N ALA A 45 -1.01 -26.20 -9.88
CA ALA A 45 -1.22 -26.82 -8.57
C ALA A 45 -2.29 -27.94 -8.59
N GLY A 46 -3.17 -27.96 -9.60
CA GLY A 46 -4.21 -28.98 -9.81
C GLY A 46 -3.71 -30.21 -10.58
N GLY A 47 -2.46 -30.20 -11.03
CA GLY A 47 -1.85 -31.27 -11.81
C GLY A 47 -2.10 -31.18 -13.32
N THR A 48 -2.78 -30.14 -13.82
CA THR A 48 -3.02 -29.93 -15.26
C THR A 48 -1.73 -29.54 -15.96
N LEU A 49 -1.43 -30.19 -17.08
CA LEU A 49 -0.22 -29.96 -17.87
C LEU A 49 -0.47 -29.01 -19.04
N TYR A 50 0.45 -28.07 -19.25
CA TYR A 50 0.39 -27.04 -20.28
C TYR A 50 1.66 -27.00 -21.11
N THR A 51 1.54 -26.62 -22.38
CA THR A 51 2.69 -26.11 -23.16
C THR A 51 3.04 -24.71 -22.68
N LYS A 52 4.22 -24.19 -23.06
CA LYS A 52 4.60 -22.79 -22.75
C LYS A 52 3.50 -21.78 -23.12
N GLU A 53 3.01 -21.85 -24.36
CA GLU A 53 1.96 -20.96 -24.85
C GLU A 53 0.64 -21.12 -24.08
N GLY A 54 0.24 -22.37 -23.80
CA GLY A 54 -0.97 -22.65 -23.03
C GLY A 54 -0.88 -22.15 -21.59
N TRP A 55 0.31 -22.26 -20.98
CA TRP A 55 0.61 -21.78 -19.64
C TRP A 55 0.56 -20.26 -19.55
N GLU A 56 1.18 -19.56 -20.50
CA GLU A 56 1.16 -18.11 -20.57
C GLU A 56 -0.28 -17.58 -20.75
N ALA A 57 -1.06 -18.20 -21.64
CA ALA A 57 -2.46 -17.83 -21.86
C ALA A 57 -3.33 -18.08 -20.61
N GLU A 58 -3.11 -19.19 -19.88
CA GLU A 58 -3.82 -19.46 -18.63
C GLU A 58 -3.47 -18.45 -17.54
N LYS A 59 -2.19 -18.14 -17.35
CA LYS A 59 -1.77 -17.09 -16.39
C LYS A 59 -2.39 -15.74 -16.72
N GLU A 60 -2.46 -15.38 -17.99
CA GLU A 60 -3.07 -14.11 -18.42
C GLU A 60 -4.57 -14.08 -18.10
N ARG A 61 -5.30 -15.19 -18.30
CA ARG A 61 -6.71 -15.31 -17.90
C ARG A 61 -6.88 -15.09 -16.40
N GLN A 62 -6.10 -15.79 -15.59
CA GLN A 62 -6.18 -15.68 -14.13
C GLN A 62 -5.88 -14.26 -13.65
N TYR A 63 -4.90 -13.60 -14.28
CA TYR A 63 -4.57 -12.21 -13.97
C TYR A 63 -5.73 -11.26 -14.31
N LYS A 64 -6.36 -11.41 -15.48
CA LYS A 64 -7.53 -10.61 -15.87
C LYS A 64 -8.72 -10.83 -14.95
N GLU A 65 -9.01 -12.08 -14.57
CA GLU A 65 -10.08 -12.40 -13.61
C GLU A 65 -9.82 -11.77 -12.25
N PHE A 66 -8.56 -11.80 -11.79
CA PHE A 66 -8.16 -11.14 -10.55
C PHE A 66 -8.34 -9.62 -10.63
N GLU A 67 -7.91 -8.98 -11.72
CA GLU A 67 -8.10 -7.55 -11.94
C GLU A 67 -9.58 -7.16 -12.02
N GLU A 68 -10.40 -7.95 -12.70
CA GLU A 68 -11.85 -7.74 -12.78
C GLU A 68 -12.50 -7.85 -11.40
N LYS A 69 -12.16 -8.88 -10.64
CA LYS A 69 -12.65 -9.05 -9.26
C LYS A 69 -12.28 -7.85 -8.38
N LYS A 70 -11.03 -7.41 -8.45
CA LYS A 70 -10.54 -6.23 -7.72
C LYS A 70 -11.29 -4.96 -8.14
N ARG A 71 -11.56 -4.79 -9.44
CA ARG A 71 -12.34 -3.67 -9.97
C ARG A 71 -13.78 -3.71 -9.46
N LEU A 72 -14.42 -4.87 -9.46
CA LEU A 72 -15.78 -5.05 -8.96
C LEU A 72 -15.87 -4.70 -7.47
N GLU A 73 -14.91 -5.15 -6.67
CA GLU A 73 -14.80 -4.82 -5.25
C GLU A 73 -14.65 -3.32 -5.00
N LEU A 74 -13.81 -2.64 -5.80
CA LEU A 74 -13.66 -1.19 -5.72
C LEU A 74 -14.98 -0.47 -6.03
N VAL A 75 -15.69 -0.91 -7.07
CA VAL A 75 -16.99 -0.34 -7.48
C VAL A 75 -18.05 -0.56 -6.40
N SER A 76 -18.13 -1.76 -5.81
CA SER A 76 -19.06 -2.02 -4.71
C SER A 76 -18.73 -1.17 -3.48
N ALA A 77 -17.45 -1.05 -3.11
CA ALA A 77 -17.02 -0.21 -2.00
C ALA A 77 -17.35 1.28 -2.24
N GLN A 78 -17.19 1.77 -3.47
CA GLN A 78 -17.60 3.14 -3.83
C GLN A 78 -19.11 3.34 -3.70
N LYS A 79 -19.91 2.37 -4.16
CA LYS A 79 -21.37 2.40 -4.05
C LYS A 79 -21.82 2.41 -2.60
N GLU A 80 -21.20 1.59 -1.75
CA GLU A 80 -21.47 1.56 -0.31
C GLU A 80 -21.12 2.89 0.37
N ARG A 81 -19.95 3.46 0.06
CA ARG A 81 -19.55 4.79 0.56
C ARG A 81 -20.54 5.86 0.13
N ALA A 82 -20.96 5.86 -1.13
CA ALA A 82 -21.96 6.80 -1.63
C ALA A 82 -23.30 6.66 -0.90
N ALA A 83 -23.76 5.43 -0.64
CA ALA A 83 -24.97 5.17 0.14
C ALA A 83 -24.83 5.66 1.60
N GLN A 84 -23.69 5.45 2.24
CA GLN A 84 -23.42 5.97 3.59
C GLN A 84 -23.43 7.50 3.64
N VAL A 85 -22.82 8.16 2.64
CA VAL A 85 -22.83 9.62 2.52
C VAL A 85 -24.27 10.13 2.32
N ALA A 86 -25.05 9.48 1.46
CA ALA A 86 -26.45 9.83 1.25
C ALA A 86 -27.27 9.68 2.55
N ALA A 87 -27.14 8.55 3.26
CA ALA A 87 -27.82 8.31 4.53
C ALA A 87 -27.42 9.34 5.61
N LYS A 88 -26.13 9.68 5.71
CA LYS A 88 -25.66 10.74 6.63
C LYS A 88 -26.24 12.10 6.27
N LYS A 89 -26.34 12.43 4.98
CA LYS A 89 -26.95 13.68 4.50
C LYS A 89 -28.43 13.75 4.83
N GLU A 90 -29.18 12.66 4.64
CA GLU A 90 -30.59 12.56 5.03
C GLU A 90 -30.79 12.69 6.54
N ALA A 91 -29.96 12.01 7.34
CA ALA A 91 -29.98 12.12 8.79
C ALA A 91 -29.69 13.56 9.26
N ALA A 92 -28.71 14.24 8.63
CA ALA A 92 -28.40 15.64 8.91
C ALA A 92 -29.58 16.57 8.55
N ALA A 93 -30.22 16.37 7.39
CA ALA A 93 -31.40 17.13 6.99
C ALA A 93 -32.56 16.98 8.00
N ASN A 94 -32.85 15.75 8.42
CA ASN A 94 -33.87 15.47 9.43
C ASN A 94 -33.54 16.08 10.81
N ALA A 95 -32.26 16.11 11.20
CA ALA A 95 -31.81 16.75 12.44
C ALA A 95 -32.00 18.29 12.42
N VAL A 96 -31.77 18.94 11.27
CA VAL A 96 -32.00 20.38 11.09
C VAL A 96 -33.50 20.71 11.24
N ILE A 97 -34.37 19.93 10.60
CA ILE A 97 -35.84 20.09 10.71
C ILE A 97 -36.30 19.98 12.18
N ASN A 98 -35.75 19.01 12.93
CA ASN A 98 -36.10 18.84 14.34
C ASN A 98 -35.52 19.92 15.26
N ARG A 99 -34.35 20.50 14.96
CA ARG A 99 -33.78 21.64 15.70
C ARG A 99 -34.62 22.92 15.56
N GLY A 100 -35.23 23.14 14.39
CA GLY A 100 -36.12 24.30 14.15
C GLY A 100 -37.35 24.36 15.07
N LYS A 101 -37.81 23.22 15.59
CA LYS A 101 -38.99 23.13 16.47
C LYS A 101 -38.72 23.50 17.93
N LYS A 102 -37.46 23.57 18.38
CA LYS A 102 -37.09 23.72 19.81
C LYS A 102 -36.73 25.14 20.28
N LYS A 103 -36.75 26.18 19.43
CA LYS A 103 -36.35 27.55 19.84
C LYS A 103 -37.55 28.48 20.09
N LYS A 104 -38.21 28.33 21.24
CA LYS A 104 -38.94 29.43 21.90
C LYS A 104 -38.80 29.27 23.42
N LYS A 105 -37.86 29.99 24.05
CA LYS A 105 -37.94 30.38 25.46
C LYS A 105 -36.97 31.52 25.77
N HIS A 106 -37.43 32.37 26.68
CA HIS A 106 -37.13 33.78 26.89
C HIS A 106 -35.71 34.11 27.39
N TYR A 107 -35.16 35.24 26.94
CA TYR A 107 -34.03 35.93 27.58
C TYR A 107 -34.42 37.39 27.83
N LYS A 108 -35.07 37.66 28.97
CA LYS A 108 -35.20 39.01 29.53
C LYS A 108 -34.80 38.94 31.01
N LEU A 109 -33.49 38.89 31.33
CA LEU A 109 -33.04 39.15 32.71
C LEU A 109 -31.55 39.41 32.97
N TYR A 110 -30.68 39.68 31.99
CA TYR A 110 -29.23 39.82 32.29
C TYR A 110 -28.57 41.07 31.69
N GLY A 111 -29.29 42.20 31.63
CA GLY A 111 -28.72 43.48 31.18
C GLY A 111 -27.76 44.14 32.17
N GLY A 112 -28.04 44.02 33.48
CA GLY A 112 -27.24 44.70 34.53
C GLY A 112 -25.98 43.94 34.95
N LEU A 113 -26.03 42.60 35.01
CA LEU A 113 -24.89 41.78 35.45
C LEU A 113 -23.78 41.69 34.39
N LEU A 114 -24.11 41.78 33.11
CA LEU A 114 -23.14 41.73 32.01
C LEU A 114 -22.22 42.96 32.00
N ALA A 115 -22.75 44.15 32.29
CA ALA A 115 -21.96 45.39 32.30
C ALA A 115 -20.94 45.44 33.45
N VAL A 116 -21.31 44.92 34.63
CA VAL A 116 -20.40 44.82 35.79
C VAL A 116 -19.32 43.76 35.56
N ALA A 117 -19.67 42.62 34.95
CA ALA A 117 -18.69 41.61 34.55
C ALA A 117 -17.70 42.15 33.50
N ILE A 118 -18.15 42.94 32.53
CA ILE A 118 -17.28 43.58 31.54
C ILE A 118 -16.34 44.60 32.22
N MET A 119 -16.83 45.40 33.17
CA MET A 119 -16.00 46.35 33.93
C MET A 119 -14.94 45.66 34.80
N ILE A 120 -15.29 44.56 35.46
CA ILE A 120 -14.33 43.77 36.25
C ILE A 120 -13.30 43.11 35.33
N SER A 121 -13.73 42.58 34.17
CA SER A 121 -12.80 42.02 33.18
C SER A 121 -11.81 43.07 32.67
N VAL A 122 -12.22 44.32 32.44
CA VAL A 122 -11.31 45.41 32.01
C VAL A 122 -10.30 45.78 33.11
N LEU A 123 -10.72 45.82 34.38
CA LEU A 123 -9.83 46.10 35.52
C LEU A 123 -8.85 44.95 35.80
N VAL A 124 -9.28 43.70 35.61
CA VAL A 124 -8.40 42.51 35.68
C VAL A 124 -7.44 42.47 34.50
N PHE A 125 -7.88 42.86 33.30
CA PHE A 125 -7.03 42.92 32.10
C PHE A 125 -5.92 43.99 32.21
N GLY A 126 -6.24 45.18 32.73
CA GLY A 126 -5.25 46.26 32.92
C GLY A 126 -4.22 46.01 34.03
N LEU A 127 -4.51 45.11 34.99
CA LEU A 127 -3.55 44.65 36.00
C LEU A 127 -2.74 43.42 35.55
N TRP A 128 -3.08 42.80 34.42
CA TRP A 128 -2.45 41.59 33.88
C TRP A 128 -1.40 41.90 32.78
N GLU A 129 -1.35 43.13 32.24
CA GLU A 129 -0.45 43.51 31.15
C GLU A 129 1.04 43.66 31.56
N ARG A 130 1.37 43.65 32.86
CA ARG A 130 2.75 43.83 33.34
C ARG A 130 3.55 42.53 33.44
N ASP A 131 2.89 41.40 33.62
CA ASP A 131 3.56 40.09 33.74
C ASP A 131 3.69 39.39 32.37
N TYR A 132 2.79 39.71 31.42
CA TYR A 132 2.76 39.13 30.08
C TYR A 132 3.96 39.50 29.19
N THR A 133 4.55 40.68 29.41
CA THR A 133 5.68 41.17 28.59
C THR A 133 7.01 40.53 28.98
N ARG A 134 7.23 40.24 30.28
CA ARG A 134 8.44 39.54 30.75
C ARG A 134 8.45 38.07 30.36
N GLU A 135 7.28 37.43 30.35
CA GLU A 135 7.12 36.05 29.90
C GLU A 135 7.41 35.92 28.39
N LYS A 136 6.98 36.90 27.57
CA LYS A 136 7.28 36.94 26.13
C LYS A 136 8.75 37.17 25.78
N GLU A 137 9.47 37.98 26.55
CA GLU A 137 10.90 38.20 26.33
C GLU A 137 11.75 36.99 26.78
N ALA A 138 11.33 36.27 27.82
CA ALA A 138 11.96 35.01 28.23
C ALA A 138 11.70 33.87 27.24
N ILE A 139 10.46 33.74 26.72
CA ILE A 139 10.10 32.76 25.68
C ILE A 139 10.84 33.06 24.36
N ALA A 140 10.95 34.33 23.94
CA ALA A 140 11.67 34.69 22.72
C ALA A 140 13.20 34.43 22.79
N ALA A 141 13.79 34.51 23.99
CA ALA A 141 15.20 34.17 24.22
C ALA A 141 15.45 32.66 24.34
N GLU A 142 14.44 31.88 24.74
CA GLU A 142 14.46 30.42 24.77
C GLU A 142 14.15 29.81 23.39
N GLU A 143 13.29 30.45 22.60
CA GLU A 143 12.96 30.08 21.20
C GLU A 143 14.13 30.28 20.22
N THR A 144 15.13 31.09 20.56
CA THR A 144 16.35 31.21 19.74
C THR A 144 17.31 30.03 19.90
N GLN A 145 17.09 29.15 20.89
CA GLN A 145 17.83 27.89 21.09
C GLN A 145 17.00 26.62 20.80
N ALA A 146 15.70 26.75 20.51
CA ALA A 146 14.89 25.65 20.02
C ALA A 146 15.01 25.54 18.50
N GLU A 147 16.17 25.06 18.07
CA GLU A 147 16.44 24.58 16.71
C GLU A 147 15.27 23.72 16.22
N VAL A 148 14.75 24.10 15.06
CA VAL A 148 13.67 23.44 14.33
C VAL A 148 13.99 21.96 14.19
N LYS A 149 13.41 21.13 15.07
CA LYS A 149 13.27 19.70 14.85
C LYS A 149 12.15 19.51 13.83
N GLU A 150 12.46 19.84 12.58
CA GLU A 150 11.66 19.38 11.44
C GLU A 150 11.68 17.85 11.52
N GLU A 151 10.56 17.23 11.84
CA GLU A 151 10.38 15.82 11.55
C GLU A 151 10.43 15.70 10.03
N VAL A 152 11.63 15.46 9.50
CA VAL A 152 11.81 15.03 8.13
C VAL A 152 11.01 13.74 8.03
N ILE A 153 9.86 13.80 7.37
CA ILE A 153 9.07 12.62 7.03
C ILE A 153 9.90 11.88 5.99
N VAL A 154 10.80 11.02 6.46
CA VAL A 154 11.69 10.26 5.59
C VAL A 154 10.84 9.22 4.85
N PHE A 155 10.61 9.44 3.56
CA PHE A 155 9.86 8.52 2.73
C PHE A 155 10.58 7.16 2.63
N GLY A 156 9.82 6.07 2.69
CA GLY A 156 10.30 4.71 2.42
C GLY A 156 10.91 3.97 3.61
N ASP A 157 10.56 2.69 3.69
CA ASP A 157 10.98 1.70 4.69
C ASP A 157 12.07 0.74 4.16
N ALA A 158 12.58 0.97 2.95
CA ALA A 158 13.67 0.20 2.36
C ALA A 158 14.63 1.07 1.54
N LEU A 159 15.84 0.57 1.36
CA LEU A 159 16.89 1.17 0.53
C LEU A 159 17.22 0.28 -0.67
N ILE A 160 17.41 0.90 -1.82
CA ILE A 160 18.02 0.24 -2.98
C ILE A 160 19.53 0.15 -2.76
N THR A 161 20.11 -1.04 -2.89
CA THR A 161 21.53 -1.28 -2.60
C THR A 161 22.43 -1.38 -3.82
N GLY A 162 21.87 -1.42 -5.03
CA GLY A 162 22.60 -1.53 -6.28
C GLY A 162 22.53 -0.27 -7.16
N ASP A 163 23.48 -0.15 -8.08
CA ASP A 163 23.48 0.87 -9.13
C ASP A 163 22.85 0.29 -10.42
N GLY A 164 22.05 1.09 -11.14
CA GLY A 164 21.38 0.67 -12.37
C GLY A 164 20.34 -0.44 -12.15
N VAL A 165 19.64 -0.45 -11.01
CA VAL A 165 18.64 -1.48 -10.70
C VAL A 165 17.35 -1.20 -11.47
N ASN A 166 16.82 -2.21 -12.16
CA ASN A 166 15.58 -2.04 -12.94
C ASN A 166 14.33 -2.10 -12.06
N LEU A 167 13.44 -1.13 -12.23
CA LEU A 167 12.07 -1.16 -11.73
C LEU A 167 11.17 -1.74 -12.83
N ARG A 168 10.61 -2.93 -12.60
CA ARG A 168 9.88 -3.69 -13.62
C ARG A 168 8.38 -3.67 -13.44
N PHE A 169 7.66 -3.89 -14.54
CA PHE A 169 6.20 -3.96 -14.51
C PHE A 169 5.66 -5.17 -13.75
N GLY A 170 6.38 -6.29 -13.78
CA GLY A 170 6.01 -7.51 -13.06
C GLY A 170 7.22 -8.22 -12.44
N PRO A 171 6.98 -9.18 -11.55
CA PRO A 171 8.02 -9.89 -10.79
C PRO A 171 8.73 -10.97 -11.64
N SER A 172 9.40 -10.54 -12.70
CA SER A 172 10.18 -11.41 -13.59
C SER A 172 11.27 -10.58 -14.27
N THR A 173 12.37 -11.22 -14.65
CA THR A 173 13.43 -10.56 -15.45
C THR A 173 13.01 -10.33 -16.91
N SER A 174 11.94 -10.97 -17.36
CA SER A 174 11.42 -10.90 -18.73
C SER A 174 10.35 -9.82 -18.94
N THR A 175 9.89 -9.15 -17.88
CA THR A 175 8.87 -8.10 -17.95
C THR A 175 9.51 -6.76 -18.34
N GLU A 176 8.69 -5.85 -18.87
CA GLU A 176 9.12 -4.51 -19.25
C GLU A 176 9.72 -3.73 -18.07
N ILE A 177 10.73 -2.92 -18.37
CA ILE A 177 11.37 -2.01 -17.42
C ILE A 177 10.56 -0.71 -17.48
N ILE A 178 9.92 -0.34 -16.38
CA ILE A 178 9.17 0.92 -16.26
C ILE A 178 10.14 2.06 -16.03
N ASP A 179 11.16 1.83 -15.19
CA ASP A 179 12.12 2.83 -14.75
C ASP A 179 13.40 2.15 -14.22
N THR A 180 14.42 2.94 -13.88
CA THR A 180 15.70 2.46 -13.32
C THR A 180 16.11 3.28 -12.10
N PHE A 181 16.73 2.63 -11.12
CA PHE A 181 17.43 3.26 -10.00
C PHE A 181 18.90 3.43 -10.39
N ASP A 182 19.28 4.63 -10.81
CA ASP A 182 20.63 4.89 -11.33
C ASP A 182 21.72 4.76 -10.27
N LYS A 183 21.38 5.00 -8.99
CA LYS A 183 22.31 4.98 -7.86
C LYS A 183 21.73 4.20 -6.69
N MET A 184 22.59 3.54 -5.93
CA MET A 184 22.25 3.00 -4.63
C MET A 184 21.88 4.09 -3.60
N GLY A 185 21.18 3.71 -2.55
CA GLY A 185 20.79 4.55 -1.42
C GLY A 185 19.45 5.26 -1.60
N GLU A 186 18.79 5.11 -2.74
CA GLU A 186 17.44 5.63 -2.92
C GLU A 186 16.46 4.90 -2.00
N ARG A 187 15.63 5.67 -1.29
CA ARG A 187 14.59 5.13 -0.41
C ARG A 187 13.32 4.82 -1.17
N VAL A 188 12.74 3.67 -0.86
CA VAL A 188 11.50 3.20 -1.43
C VAL A 188 10.63 2.61 -0.32
N GLU A 189 9.33 2.60 -0.55
CA GLU A 189 8.36 1.95 0.32
C GLU A 189 8.01 0.57 -0.23
N VAL A 190 8.17 -0.47 0.57
CA VAL A 190 7.77 -1.83 0.22
C VAL A 190 6.26 -1.94 0.39
N ILE A 191 5.56 -2.31 -0.69
CA ILE A 191 4.12 -2.48 -0.67
C ILE A 191 3.81 -3.92 -0.27
N PRO A 192 3.16 -4.18 0.89
CA PRO A 192 2.75 -5.53 1.28
C PRO A 192 1.86 -6.14 0.20
N GLN A 193 2.13 -7.40 -0.15
CA GLN A 193 1.31 -8.18 -1.07
C GLN A 193 0.59 -9.28 -0.30
N ASP A 194 -0.65 -9.58 -0.67
CA ASP A 194 -1.43 -10.67 -0.07
C ASP A 194 -0.83 -12.06 -0.36
N SER A 195 -0.01 -12.16 -1.40
CA SER A 195 0.73 -13.36 -1.80
C SER A 195 2.21 -13.03 -1.92
N VAL A 196 3.07 -13.83 -1.28
CA VAL A 196 4.53 -13.71 -1.38
C VAL A 196 4.96 -14.12 -2.79
N VAL A 197 5.69 -13.24 -3.47
CA VAL A 197 6.33 -13.56 -4.75
C VAL A 197 7.81 -13.84 -4.49
N PRO A 198 8.31 -15.07 -4.70
CA PRO A 198 9.69 -15.40 -4.36
C PRO A 198 10.68 -14.49 -5.10
N LYS A 199 11.61 -13.87 -4.36
CA LYS A 199 12.71 -13.04 -4.88
C LYS A 199 12.31 -11.71 -5.51
N TRP A 200 11.04 -11.32 -5.40
CA TRP A 200 10.55 -10.07 -5.94
C TRP A 200 9.73 -9.31 -4.92
N GLU A 201 10.01 -8.04 -4.80
CA GLU A 201 9.32 -7.14 -3.89
C GLU A 201 8.70 -6.02 -4.70
N LYS A 202 7.47 -5.67 -4.34
CA LYS A 202 6.78 -4.54 -4.95
C LYS A 202 7.13 -3.28 -4.17
N VAL A 203 7.55 -2.23 -4.86
CA VAL A 203 8.00 -0.99 -4.24
C VAL A 203 7.31 0.23 -4.83
N ARG A 204 7.27 1.31 -4.04
CA ARG A 204 6.82 2.64 -4.43
C ARG A 204 7.95 3.64 -4.22
N ARG A 205 8.19 4.47 -5.24
CA ARG A 205 9.07 5.65 -5.18
C ARG A 205 8.33 6.85 -4.59
N GLU A 206 9.08 7.85 -4.12
CA GLU A 206 8.52 9.08 -3.54
C GLU A 206 7.67 9.86 -4.55
N ASN A 207 8.05 9.81 -5.84
CA ASN A 207 7.29 10.39 -6.95
C ASN A 207 5.99 9.61 -7.28
N GLY A 208 5.67 8.55 -6.55
CA GLY A 208 4.47 7.72 -6.71
C GLY A 208 4.59 6.59 -7.73
N VAL A 209 5.71 6.47 -8.46
CA VAL A 209 5.93 5.36 -9.41
C VAL A 209 6.05 4.04 -8.66
N GLN A 210 5.37 3.01 -9.16
CA GLN A 210 5.36 1.67 -8.54
C GLN A 210 5.84 0.62 -9.54
N GLY A 211 6.50 -0.41 -9.01
CA GLY A 211 6.94 -1.54 -9.80
C GLY A 211 7.56 -2.63 -8.93
N TRP A 212 8.24 -3.56 -9.57
CA TRP A 212 8.86 -4.71 -8.95
C TRP A 212 10.37 -4.61 -9.04
N VAL A 213 11.04 -4.85 -7.92
CA VAL A 213 12.48 -4.93 -7.78
C VAL A 213 12.85 -6.32 -7.28
N TYR A 214 14.00 -6.80 -7.72
CA TYR A 214 14.54 -8.07 -7.23
C TYR A 214 15.03 -7.90 -5.79
N ASP A 215 14.63 -8.79 -4.89
CA ASP A 215 14.80 -8.65 -3.43
C ASP A 215 16.26 -8.44 -3.00
N LEU A 216 17.21 -9.02 -3.72
CA LEU A 216 18.65 -8.89 -3.48
C LEU A 216 19.13 -7.43 -3.47
N TYR A 217 18.44 -6.55 -4.20
CA TYR A 217 18.76 -5.13 -4.30
C TYR A 217 17.98 -4.26 -3.31
N LEU A 218 17.25 -4.87 -2.38
CA LEU A 218 16.49 -4.18 -1.35
C LEU A 218 17.04 -4.50 0.04
N LYS A 219 17.29 -3.45 0.81
CA LYS A 219 17.56 -3.53 2.24
C LYS A 219 16.40 -2.89 2.99
N LYS A 220 15.57 -3.71 3.62
CA LYS A 220 14.51 -3.23 4.52
C LYS A 220 15.17 -2.55 5.73
N LEU A 221 14.67 -1.37 6.06
CA LEU A 221 15.07 -0.62 7.24
C LEU A 221 14.12 -1.06 8.36
N GLU A 222 14.62 -1.83 9.31
CA GLU A 222 13.86 -2.15 10.52
C GLU A 222 13.70 -0.87 11.36
N GLU A 223 12.49 -0.62 11.86
CA GLU A 223 12.20 0.46 12.82
C GLU A 223 12.83 0.20 14.19
#